data_AF-A0A7J4B368-F1
#
_entry.id   AF-A0A7J4B368-F1
#
_cell.length_a   1.000
_cell.length_b   1.000
_cell.length_c   1.000
_cell.angle_alpha   90.00
_cell.angle_beta   90.00
_cell.angle_gamma   90.00
#
_symmetry.space_group_name_H-M   'P 1'
#
loop_
_entity.id
_entity.type
_entity.pdbx_description
1 polymer ?
#
loop_
_entity_poly.entity_id
_entity_poly.type
_entity_poly.pdbx_seq_one_letter_code
_entity_poly.pdbx_strand_id
1 'polypeptide(L)'
;MSKEFVDSLTSEDIFPLFESLRKSLSFYFATHSIKYPDIRSEKLSKSCGVFITFRDQKGNVRGSMGLLDTDRPLLFSAVDACIAAAVDDPRYERIIIDDVTALSFEMTLISNVEEIKNLNSARKGFIPGVHGFYVEGGVNAGVLLPRDIMDSHLSFDGALRKVCTKAGLSVDTPGIKYHMFKARTFLQAGLGAQVVELTPNKEIPTQKPSSKSKGLLGFLTGAREDTSTQKPSSKSKGFLGFLRGGRNENS
;
A
#
# COMPACT_ATOMS: atom_id res chain seq x y z
N MET A 1 17.24 -3.59 -9.44
CA MET A 1 16.47 -2.78 -10.41
C MET A 1 15.35 -1.97 -9.75
N SER A 2 14.63 -2.49 -8.74
CA SER A 2 13.53 -1.74 -8.10
C SER A 2 13.95 -0.47 -7.36
N LYS A 3 15.19 -0.39 -6.84
CA LYS A 3 15.73 0.78 -6.14
C LYS A 3 15.68 2.07 -6.96
N GLU A 4 16.44 2.11 -8.06
CA GLU A 4 16.58 3.29 -8.91
C GLU A 4 15.23 3.70 -9.49
N PHE A 5 14.37 2.73 -9.79
CA PHE A 5 13.01 2.98 -10.22
C PHE A 5 12.18 3.68 -9.12
N VAL A 6 12.08 3.09 -7.92
CA VAL A 6 11.29 3.66 -6.83
C VAL A 6 11.81 5.05 -6.45
N ASP A 7 13.12 5.27 -6.43
CA ASP A 7 13.74 6.56 -6.14
C ASP A 7 13.47 7.61 -7.25
N SER A 8 13.17 7.19 -8.48
CA SER A 8 12.87 8.09 -9.61
C SER A 8 11.43 8.61 -9.68
N LEU A 9 10.52 8.06 -8.87
CA LEU A 9 9.09 8.43 -8.87
C LEU A 9 8.87 9.76 -8.12
N THR A 10 8.03 10.62 -8.70
CA THR A 10 7.63 11.90 -8.10
C THR A 10 6.15 11.91 -7.75
N SER A 11 5.70 12.91 -6.97
CA SER A 11 4.27 13.13 -6.73
C SER A 11 3.46 13.30 -8.02
N GLU A 12 4.05 13.90 -9.06
CA GLU A 12 3.39 14.10 -10.36
C GLU A 12 3.21 12.77 -11.10
N ASP A 13 4.20 11.87 -11.03
CA ASP A 13 4.10 10.52 -11.60
C ASP A 13 2.98 9.71 -10.92
N ILE A 14 2.81 9.88 -9.60
CA ILE A 14 1.88 9.08 -8.77
C ILE A 14 0.46 9.65 -8.75
N PHE A 15 0.28 10.96 -8.92
CA PHE A 15 -1.04 11.61 -8.98
C PHE A 15 -2.06 10.91 -9.89
N PRO A 16 -1.79 10.63 -11.18
CA PRO A 16 -2.77 9.96 -12.05
C PRO A 16 -3.10 8.54 -11.58
N LEU A 17 -2.18 7.88 -10.87
CA LEU A 17 -2.43 6.56 -10.31
C LEU A 17 -3.42 6.65 -9.15
N PHE A 18 -3.29 7.59 -8.21
CA PHE A 18 -4.28 7.78 -7.14
C PHE A 18 -5.69 8.07 -7.67
N GLU A 19 -5.81 8.95 -8.68
CA GLU A 19 -7.09 9.23 -9.32
C GLU A 19 -7.70 7.97 -9.95
N SER A 20 -6.84 7.13 -10.53
CA SER A 20 -7.27 5.84 -11.08
C SER A 20 -7.66 4.84 -10.00
N LEU A 21 -6.98 4.80 -8.86
CA LEU A 21 -7.35 3.94 -7.73
C LEU A 21 -8.75 4.27 -7.23
N ARG A 22 -9.08 5.56 -7.06
CA ARG A 22 -10.42 5.99 -6.65
C ARG A 22 -11.48 5.57 -7.66
N LYS A 23 -11.24 5.82 -8.96
CA LYS A 23 -12.16 5.40 -10.03
C LYS A 23 -12.35 3.87 -10.07
N SER A 24 -11.28 3.12 -9.91
CA SER A 24 -11.31 1.64 -9.92
C SER A 24 -12.09 1.11 -8.73
N LEU A 25 -11.90 1.72 -7.55
CA LEU A 25 -12.62 1.35 -6.33
C LEU A 25 -14.11 1.69 -6.43
N SER A 26 -14.46 2.88 -6.93
CA SER A 26 -15.87 3.23 -7.18
C SER A 26 -16.53 2.32 -8.21
N PHE A 27 -15.82 1.95 -9.28
CA PHE A 27 -16.31 1.00 -10.27
C PHE A 27 -16.52 -0.39 -9.67
N TYR A 28 -15.59 -0.84 -8.82
CA TYR A 28 -15.72 -2.11 -8.10
C TYR A 28 -16.95 -2.13 -7.19
N PHE A 29 -17.19 -1.07 -6.41
CA PHE A 29 -18.39 -1.01 -5.57
C PHE A 29 -19.70 -0.99 -6.37
N ALA A 30 -19.69 -0.44 -7.58
CA ALA A 30 -20.88 -0.41 -8.44
C ALA A 30 -21.14 -1.72 -9.19
N THR A 31 -20.10 -2.50 -9.52
CA THR A 31 -20.20 -3.60 -10.50
C THR A 31 -19.63 -4.94 -10.02
N HIS A 32 -18.96 -4.95 -8.87
CA HIS A 32 -18.12 -6.06 -8.40
C HIS A 32 -17.06 -6.53 -9.40
N SER A 33 -16.70 -5.68 -10.36
CA SER A 33 -15.68 -5.94 -11.38
C SER A 33 -14.50 -4.99 -11.23
N ILE A 34 -13.30 -5.46 -11.57
CA ILE A 34 -12.09 -4.62 -11.51
C ILE A 34 -11.89 -3.94 -12.86
N LYS A 35 -11.79 -2.61 -12.85
CA LYS A 35 -11.36 -1.82 -14.01
C LYS A 35 -9.95 -1.34 -13.79
N TYR A 36 -9.04 -1.72 -14.66
CA TYR A 36 -7.66 -1.25 -14.62
C TYR A 36 -7.48 0.07 -15.39
N PRO A 37 -6.54 0.94 -14.96
CA PRO A 37 -6.24 2.16 -15.67
C PRO A 37 -5.56 1.90 -17.01
N ASP A 38 -5.96 2.69 -18.02
CA ASP A 38 -5.21 2.86 -19.26
C ASP A 38 -4.33 4.13 -19.15
N ILE A 39 -3.26 4.04 -18.36
CA ILE A 39 -2.26 5.10 -18.23
C ILE A 39 -1.05 4.73 -19.06
N ARG A 40 -0.72 5.56 -20.06
CA ARG A 40 0.51 5.44 -20.83
C ARG A 40 1.67 6.11 -20.11
N SER A 41 2.32 5.37 -19.21
CA SER A 41 3.51 5.81 -18.48
C SER A 41 4.54 4.69 -18.42
N GLU A 42 5.76 4.94 -18.91
CA GLU A 42 6.86 3.99 -18.85
C GLU A 42 7.23 3.68 -17.39
N LYS A 43 7.23 4.71 -16.52
CA LYS A 43 7.52 4.52 -15.09
C LYS A 43 6.50 3.61 -14.42
N LEU A 44 5.19 3.90 -14.59
CA LEU A 44 4.15 3.10 -13.92
C LEU A 44 3.98 1.69 -14.51
N SER A 45 4.58 1.43 -15.68
CA SER A 45 4.64 0.11 -16.30
C SER A 45 5.72 -0.79 -15.70
N LYS A 46 6.66 -0.24 -14.93
CA LYS A 46 7.65 -1.02 -14.18
C LYS A 46 7.01 -1.64 -12.95
N SER A 47 7.59 -2.74 -12.46
CA SER A 47 7.10 -3.45 -11.28
C SER A 47 7.89 -3.09 -10.03
N CYS A 48 7.18 -3.01 -8.91
CA CYS A 48 7.73 -2.95 -7.56
C CYS A 48 6.67 -3.40 -6.56
N GLY A 49 7.09 -3.73 -5.33
CA GLY A 49 6.15 -3.94 -4.24
C GLY A 49 5.37 -2.67 -3.94
N VAL A 50 4.10 -2.83 -3.59
CA VAL A 50 3.18 -1.72 -3.32
C VAL A 50 2.21 -2.11 -2.22
N PHE A 51 2.01 -1.21 -1.27
CA PHE A 51 0.96 -1.28 -0.26
C PHE A 51 0.06 -0.07 -0.40
N ILE A 52 -1.25 -0.29 -0.33
CA ILE A 52 -2.26 0.76 -0.22
C ILE A 52 -2.79 0.75 1.20
N THR A 53 -2.78 1.92 1.83
CA THR A 53 -3.34 2.14 3.16
C THR A 53 -4.38 3.25 3.10
N PHE A 54 -5.56 3.00 3.65
CA PHE A 54 -6.61 3.99 3.79
C PHE A 54 -6.59 4.56 5.20
N ARG A 55 -6.74 5.88 5.33
CA ARG A 55 -6.97 6.51 6.64
C ARG A 55 -8.15 7.45 6.64
N ASP A 56 -8.88 7.44 7.75
CA ASP A 56 -9.94 8.40 8.02
C ASP A 56 -9.39 9.80 8.35
N GLN A 57 -10.28 10.77 8.52
CA GLN A 57 -9.93 12.16 8.82
C GLN A 57 -9.25 12.35 10.18
N LYS A 58 -9.35 11.35 11.07
CA LYS A 58 -8.67 11.32 12.38
C LYS A 58 -7.29 10.65 12.29
N GLY A 59 -6.91 10.14 11.12
CA GLY A 59 -5.65 9.44 10.87
C GLY A 59 -5.69 7.94 11.18
N ASN A 60 -6.84 7.38 11.54
CA ASN A 60 -6.96 5.95 11.84
C ASN A 60 -6.92 5.13 10.55
N VAL A 61 -6.23 3.99 10.59
CA VAL A 61 -6.19 3.06 9.46
C VAL A 61 -7.55 2.40 9.28
N ARG A 62 -8.05 2.37 8.04
CA ARG A 62 -9.32 1.73 7.64
C ARG A 62 -9.11 0.50 6.75
N GLY A 63 -7.87 0.24 6.35
CA GLY A 63 -7.49 -0.89 5.50
C GLY A 63 -6.04 -0.75 5.06
N SER A 64 -5.28 -1.84 5.03
CA SER A 64 -3.89 -1.80 4.55
C SER A 64 -3.44 -3.15 3.98
N MET A 65 -3.31 -3.23 2.66
CA MET A 65 -2.95 -4.45 1.93
C MET A 65 -1.95 -4.15 0.82
N GLY A 66 -1.12 -5.13 0.49
CA GLY A 66 -0.11 -4.96 -0.54
C GLY A 66 0.71 -6.20 -0.84
N LEU A 67 1.73 -6.01 -1.66
CA LEU A 67 2.68 -7.01 -2.11
C LEU A 67 4.09 -6.48 -1.84
N LEU A 68 4.98 -7.31 -1.30
CA LEU A 68 6.39 -6.92 -1.10
C LEU A 68 7.16 -6.85 -2.41
N ASP A 69 6.80 -7.71 -3.36
CA ASP A 69 7.36 -7.76 -4.69
C ASP A 69 6.33 -8.33 -5.66
N THR A 70 6.45 -7.99 -6.94
CA THR A 70 5.58 -8.49 -8.01
C THR A 70 6.26 -8.30 -9.36
N ASP A 71 5.96 -9.19 -10.30
CA ASP A 71 6.29 -9.03 -11.72
C ASP A 71 5.24 -8.19 -12.48
N ARG A 72 4.13 -7.85 -11.81
CA ARG A 72 3.05 -7.07 -12.39
C ARG A 72 3.40 -5.57 -12.41
N PRO A 73 3.07 -4.84 -13.49
CA PRO A 73 3.19 -3.38 -13.53
C PRO A 73 2.56 -2.69 -12.31
N LEU A 74 3.23 -1.66 -11.79
CA LEU A 74 2.78 -0.89 -10.62
C LEU A 74 1.35 -0.38 -10.79
N LEU A 75 0.99 0.07 -12.00
CA LEU A 75 -0.35 0.58 -12.29
C LEU A 75 -1.47 -0.46 -12.08
N PHE A 76 -1.15 -1.75 -12.18
CA PHE A 76 -2.12 -2.81 -11.91
C PHE A 76 -2.02 -3.35 -10.49
N SER A 77 -0.81 -3.60 -9.98
CA SER A 77 -0.63 -4.10 -8.61
C SER A 77 -1.15 -3.12 -7.57
N ALA A 78 -1.08 -1.81 -7.84
CA ALA A 78 -1.69 -0.79 -6.98
C ALA A 78 -3.22 -0.87 -6.97
N VAL A 79 -3.87 -1.22 -8.09
CA VAL A 79 -5.33 -1.41 -8.15
C VAL A 79 -5.73 -2.65 -7.37
N ASP A 80 -5.03 -3.75 -7.57
CA ASP A 80 -5.29 -4.99 -6.84
C ASP A 80 -5.13 -4.77 -5.32
N ALA A 81 -4.05 -4.10 -4.91
CA ALA A 81 -3.79 -3.72 -3.52
C ALA A 81 -4.85 -2.76 -2.95
N CYS A 82 -5.31 -1.79 -3.75
CA CYS A 82 -6.35 -0.84 -3.38
C CYS A 82 -7.67 -1.55 -3.06
N ILE A 83 -8.10 -2.46 -3.94
CA ILE A 83 -9.34 -3.22 -3.75
C ILE A 83 -9.19 -4.15 -2.55
N ALA A 84 -8.09 -4.91 -2.47
CA ALA A 84 -7.83 -5.80 -1.34
C ALA A 84 -7.83 -5.03 0.00
N ALA A 85 -7.22 -3.85 0.05
CA ALA A 85 -7.22 -3.00 1.24
C ALA A 85 -8.61 -2.51 1.63
N ALA A 86 -9.51 -2.35 0.66
CA ALA A 86 -10.85 -1.82 0.90
C ALA A 86 -11.86 -2.89 1.33
N VAL A 87 -11.72 -4.13 0.83
CA VAL A 87 -12.75 -5.16 1.00
C VAL A 87 -12.27 -6.49 1.57
N ASP A 88 -10.96 -6.77 1.53
CA ASP A 88 -10.38 -8.07 1.89
C ASP A 88 -9.49 -8.02 3.15
N ASP A 89 -9.25 -6.84 3.73
CA ASP A 89 -8.52 -6.72 5.00
C ASP A 89 -9.44 -7.05 6.20
N PRO A 90 -9.33 -8.23 6.83
CA PRO A 90 -10.32 -8.67 7.82
C PRO A 90 -10.16 -7.98 9.18
N ARG A 91 -9.16 -7.10 9.33
CA ARG A 91 -8.93 -6.33 10.56
C ARG A 91 -9.83 -5.10 10.65
N TYR A 92 -10.48 -4.74 9.55
CA TYR A 92 -11.32 -3.56 9.45
C TYR A 92 -12.64 -3.92 8.77
N GLU A 93 -13.66 -3.12 9.05
CA GLU A 93 -14.89 -3.18 8.27
C GLU A 93 -14.61 -2.74 6.83
N ARG A 94 -15.31 -3.37 5.89
CA ARG A 94 -15.22 -3.00 4.48
C ARG A 94 -15.54 -1.52 4.30
N ILE A 95 -14.75 -0.85 3.48
CA ILE A 95 -15.01 0.55 3.11
C ILE A 95 -16.31 0.60 2.29
N ILE A 96 -17.13 1.62 2.54
CA ILE A 96 -18.33 1.91 1.76
C ILE A 96 -18.06 3.02 0.75
N ILE A 97 -18.85 3.06 -0.33
CA ILE A 97 -18.66 4.00 -1.45
C ILE A 97 -18.64 5.46 -1.00
N ASP A 98 -19.47 5.84 -0.03
CA ASP A 98 -19.60 7.22 0.45
C ASP A 98 -18.32 7.73 1.11
N ASP A 99 -17.55 6.84 1.74
CA ASP A 99 -16.29 7.18 2.42
C ASP A 99 -15.14 7.39 1.42
N VAL A 100 -15.22 6.81 0.22
CA VAL A 100 -14.10 6.76 -0.75
C VAL A 100 -13.56 8.16 -1.08
N THR A 101 -14.41 9.18 -1.11
CA THR A 101 -14.00 10.56 -1.43
C THR A 101 -13.31 11.26 -0.26
N ALA A 102 -13.67 10.91 0.98
CA ALA A 102 -13.18 11.52 2.20
C ALA A 102 -11.91 10.84 2.74
N LEU A 103 -11.69 9.57 2.39
CA LEU A 103 -10.52 8.82 2.83
C LEU A 103 -9.24 9.34 2.17
N SER A 104 -8.21 9.45 3.00
CA SER A 104 -6.85 9.62 2.54
C SER A 104 -6.30 8.28 2.05
N PHE A 105 -5.61 8.32 0.91
CA PHE A 105 -4.98 7.15 0.32
C PHE A 105 -3.47 7.32 0.48
N GLU A 106 -2.83 6.33 1.09
CA GLU A 106 -1.38 6.21 1.17
C GLU A 106 -0.92 5.08 0.27
N MET A 107 0.11 5.33 -0.53
CA MET A 107 0.76 4.35 -1.39
C MET A 107 2.22 4.22 -0.99
N THR A 108 2.57 3.08 -0.39
CA THR A 108 3.93 2.76 0.03
C THR A 108 4.57 1.85 -1.02
N LEU A 109 5.60 2.35 -1.69
CA LEU A 109 6.36 1.65 -2.72
C LEU A 109 7.61 1.03 -2.11
N ILE A 110 7.78 -0.27 -2.30
CA ILE A 110 8.84 -1.08 -1.69
C ILE A 110 10.04 -1.19 -2.65
N SER A 111 11.24 -1.04 -2.09
CA SER A 111 12.50 -1.30 -2.79
C SER A 111 13.52 -1.98 -1.88
N ASN A 112 14.50 -2.65 -2.47
CA ASN A 112 15.63 -3.27 -1.76
C ASN A 112 15.22 -4.23 -0.64
N VAL A 113 14.38 -5.23 -0.92
CA VAL A 113 14.13 -6.29 0.06
C VAL A 113 15.39 -7.16 0.17
N GLU A 114 16.08 -7.08 1.28
CA GLU A 114 17.35 -7.77 1.53
C GLU A 114 17.30 -8.60 2.80
N GLU A 115 17.75 -9.85 2.71
CA GLU A 115 17.87 -10.73 3.88
C GLU A 115 18.95 -10.21 4.85
N ILE A 116 18.60 -10.11 6.13
CA ILE A 116 19.50 -9.69 7.20
C ILE A 116 20.42 -10.84 7.58
N LYS A 117 21.61 -10.86 6.99
CA LYS A 117 22.66 -11.82 7.33
C LYS A 117 23.41 -11.49 8.63
N ASN A 118 23.39 -10.22 9.04
CA ASN A 118 24.07 -9.74 10.24
C ASN A 118 23.24 -8.64 10.93
N LEU A 119 22.73 -8.94 12.12
CA LEU A 119 21.88 -8.03 12.89
C LEU A 119 22.61 -6.75 13.34
N ASN A 120 23.90 -6.82 13.64
CA ASN A 120 24.66 -5.64 14.08
C ASN A 120 24.85 -4.63 12.94
N SER A 121 25.14 -5.13 11.73
CA SER A 121 25.24 -4.28 10.54
C SER A 121 23.90 -3.68 10.18
N ALA A 122 22.82 -4.49 10.17
CA ALA A 122 21.48 -4.01 9.89
C ALA A 122 21.00 -2.96 10.89
N ARG A 123 21.27 -3.16 12.19
CA ARG A 123 20.95 -2.20 13.25
C ARG A 123 21.62 -0.84 13.03
N LYS A 124 22.90 -0.81 12.61
CA LYS A 124 23.63 0.43 12.34
C LYS A 124 23.07 1.20 11.14
N GLY A 125 22.57 0.48 10.13
CA GLY A 125 21.97 1.07 8.92
C GLY A 125 20.48 1.38 9.05
N PHE A 126 19.83 0.99 10.15
CA PHE A 126 18.40 1.17 10.34
C PHE A 126 18.03 2.63 10.55
N ILE A 127 16.97 3.05 9.87
CA ILE A 127 16.44 4.42 9.89
C ILE A 127 14.91 4.31 9.99
N PRO A 128 14.31 4.69 11.13
CA PRO A 128 12.86 4.76 11.29
C PRO A 128 12.22 5.64 10.21
N GLY A 129 11.04 5.25 9.72
CA GLY A 129 10.34 5.98 8.65
C GLY A 129 10.89 5.75 7.23
N VAL A 130 12.08 5.15 7.08
CA VAL A 130 12.65 4.76 5.77
C VAL A 130 12.63 3.24 5.59
N HIS A 131 13.03 2.51 6.64
CA HIS A 131 13.15 1.06 6.58
C HIS A 131 11.92 0.36 7.14
N GLY A 132 11.52 -0.73 6.50
CA GLY A 132 10.53 -1.69 6.99
C GLY A 132 11.14 -3.08 7.11
N PHE A 133 10.38 -4.01 7.70
CA PHE A 133 10.80 -5.39 7.90
C PHE A 133 9.81 -6.37 7.31
N TYR A 134 10.34 -7.45 6.78
CA TYR A 134 9.59 -8.65 6.41
C TYR A 134 10.21 -9.84 7.13
N VAL A 135 9.38 -10.71 7.67
CA VAL A 135 9.83 -11.97 8.29
C VAL A 135 9.03 -13.13 7.74
N GLU A 136 9.71 -14.26 7.61
CA GLU A 136 9.11 -15.52 7.19
C GLU A 136 9.69 -16.69 8.00
N GLY A 137 8.81 -17.61 8.41
CA GLY A 137 9.15 -18.80 9.17
C GLY A 137 8.10 -19.89 8.96
N GLY A 138 8.46 -20.97 8.28
CA GLY A 138 7.50 -22.01 7.90
C GLY A 138 6.39 -21.46 7.00
N VAL A 139 5.14 -21.56 7.45
CA VAL A 139 3.95 -21.03 6.74
C VAL A 139 3.56 -19.61 7.15
N ASN A 140 4.26 -19.05 8.14
CA ASN A 140 3.96 -17.76 8.73
C ASN A 140 4.85 -16.67 8.13
N ALA A 141 4.25 -15.50 7.89
CA ALA A 141 4.96 -14.35 7.38
C ALA A 141 4.32 -13.05 7.87
N GLY A 142 5.12 -12.00 7.99
CA GLY A 142 4.66 -10.69 8.45
C GLY A 142 5.47 -9.54 7.88
N VAL A 143 4.81 -8.40 7.69
CA VAL A 143 5.41 -7.17 7.18
C VAL A 143 5.14 -6.04 8.15
N LEU A 144 6.15 -5.22 8.39
CA LEU A 144 6.02 -3.98 9.15
C LEU A 144 6.52 -2.83 8.28
N LEU A 145 5.62 -1.89 7.96
CA LEU A 145 5.93 -0.77 7.08
C LEU A 145 6.70 0.32 7.85
N PRO A 146 7.48 1.18 7.15
CA PRO A 146 8.24 2.23 7.82
C PRO A 146 7.38 3.20 8.62
N ARG A 147 6.15 3.45 8.15
CA ARG A 147 5.16 4.30 8.82
C ARG A 147 4.76 3.72 10.19
N ASP A 148 4.51 2.41 10.27
CA ASP A 148 4.14 1.73 11.52
C ASP A 148 5.26 1.83 12.57
N ILE A 149 6.51 1.70 12.12
CA ILE A 149 7.72 1.81 12.95
C ILE A 149 7.85 3.22 13.51
N MET A 150 7.65 4.23 12.65
CA MET A 150 7.77 5.63 13.02
C MET A 150 6.65 6.06 13.97
N ASP A 151 5.40 5.76 13.64
CA ASP A 151 4.22 6.13 14.44
C ASP A 151 4.23 5.44 15.82
N SER A 152 4.88 4.29 15.95
CA SER A 152 5.01 3.55 17.21
C SER A 152 6.36 3.76 17.92
N HIS A 153 7.21 4.68 17.42
CA HIS A 153 8.54 4.98 17.96
C HIS A 153 9.41 3.75 18.25
N LEU A 154 9.37 2.76 17.35
CA LEU A 154 10.05 1.48 17.56
C LEU A 154 11.56 1.59 17.29
N SER A 155 12.35 1.05 18.22
CA SER A 155 13.76 0.73 17.97
C SER A 155 13.87 -0.43 16.98
N PHE A 156 15.09 -0.69 16.47
CA PHE A 156 15.36 -1.84 15.60
C PHE A 156 14.83 -3.16 16.20
N ASP A 157 15.17 -3.44 17.46
CA ASP A 157 14.69 -4.67 18.14
C ASP A 157 13.19 -4.66 18.39
N GLY A 158 12.63 -3.48 18.70
CA GLY A 158 11.19 -3.32 18.84
C GLY A 158 10.46 -3.65 17.54
N ALA A 159 10.99 -3.20 16.40
CA ALA A 159 10.45 -3.48 15.08
C ALA A 159 10.56 -4.97 14.71
N LEU A 160 11.69 -5.62 14.98
CA LEU A 160 11.85 -7.07 14.76
C LEU A 160 10.88 -7.90 15.61
N ARG A 161 10.72 -7.57 16.90
CA ARG A 161 9.71 -8.23 17.76
C ARG A 161 8.31 -8.03 17.20
N LYS A 162 7.97 -6.79 16.86
CA LYS A 162 6.63 -6.42 16.36
C LYS A 162 6.26 -7.17 15.07
N VAL A 163 7.20 -7.26 14.13
CA VAL A 163 6.94 -7.95 12.86
C VAL A 163 6.81 -9.46 13.06
N CYS A 164 7.56 -10.08 13.98
CA CYS A 164 7.36 -11.48 14.37
C CYS A 164 5.98 -11.70 15.00
N THR A 165 5.57 -10.86 15.95
CA THR A 165 4.22 -10.94 16.54
C THR A 165 3.14 -10.85 15.46
N LYS A 166 3.28 -9.92 14.50
CA LYS A 166 2.35 -9.76 13.38
C LYS A 166 2.34 -10.96 12.43
N ALA A 167 3.45 -11.67 12.31
CA ALA A 167 3.55 -12.93 11.58
C ALA A 167 2.97 -14.14 12.35
N GLY A 168 2.59 -13.98 13.62
CA GLY A 168 2.23 -15.12 14.48
C GLY A 168 3.45 -15.97 14.88
N LEU A 169 4.63 -15.35 14.95
CA LEU A 169 5.90 -15.99 15.28
C LEU A 169 6.46 -15.46 16.61
N SER A 170 7.10 -16.34 17.38
CA SER A 170 8.00 -15.93 18.46
C SER A 170 9.38 -15.60 17.88
N VAL A 171 10.10 -14.65 18.47
CA VAL A 171 11.49 -14.32 18.06
C VAL A 171 12.45 -15.50 18.13
N ASP A 172 12.16 -16.47 19.02
CA ASP A 172 12.97 -17.67 19.22
C ASP A 172 12.58 -18.81 18.28
N THR A 173 11.62 -18.60 17.37
CA THR A 173 11.21 -19.64 16.41
C THR A 173 12.42 -20.00 15.53
N PRO A 174 12.85 -21.27 15.49
CA PRO A 174 13.99 -21.66 14.68
C PRO A 174 13.75 -21.41 13.19
N GLY A 175 14.78 -20.91 12.50
CA GLY A 175 14.74 -20.76 11.04
C GLY A 175 13.97 -19.54 10.52
N ILE A 176 13.63 -18.57 11.37
CA ILE A 176 13.10 -17.29 10.89
C ILE A 176 14.13 -16.61 9.99
N LYS A 177 13.70 -16.21 8.80
CA LYS A 177 14.44 -15.28 7.95
C LYS A 177 13.91 -13.87 8.17
N TYR A 178 14.83 -12.97 8.46
CA TYR A 178 14.55 -11.55 8.60
C TYR A 178 15.01 -10.84 7.34
N HIS A 179 14.16 -9.97 6.82
CA HIS A 179 14.45 -9.12 5.67
C HIS A 179 14.21 -7.67 6.07
N MET A 180 15.07 -6.78 5.58
CA MET A 180 14.90 -5.34 5.72
C MET A 180 14.70 -4.75 4.32
N PHE A 181 13.79 -3.79 4.18
CA PHE A 181 13.54 -3.11 2.91
C PHE A 181 13.45 -1.61 3.12
N LYS A 182 13.60 -0.86 2.02
CA LYS A 182 13.31 0.58 1.99
C LYS A 182 11.94 0.80 1.38
N ALA A 183 11.26 1.86 1.79
CA ALA A 183 10.06 2.28 1.10
C ALA A 183 9.90 3.79 1.05
N ARG A 184 9.18 4.25 0.03
CA ARG A 184 8.73 5.63 -0.11
C ARG A 184 7.21 5.64 -0.06
N THR A 185 6.63 6.59 0.67
CA THR A 185 5.18 6.68 0.83
C THR A 185 4.66 7.98 0.25
N PHE A 186 3.70 7.88 -0.65
CA PHE A 186 2.95 9.01 -1.18
C PHE A 186 1.57 9.05 -0.55
N LEU A 187 1.04 10.24 -0.29
CA LEU A 187 -0.26 10.46 0.32
C LEU A 187 -1.08 11.40 -0.55
N GLN A 188 -2.33 11.01 -0.81
CA GLN A 188 -3.37 11.89 -1.32
C GLN A 188 -4.48 12.01 -0.27
N ALA A 189 -4.61 13.18 0.33
CA ALA A 189 -5.50 13.37 1.49
C ALA A 189 -6.99 13.17 1.14
N GLY A 190 -7.39 13.40 -0.11
CA GLY A 190 -8.76 13.27 -0.60
C GLY A 190 -8.81 13.36 -2.12
N LEU A 191 -9.98 13.16 -2.72
CA LEU A 191 -10.15 13.22 -4.18
C LEU A 191 -9.67 14.58 -4.74
N GLY A 192 -8.82 14.55 -5.77
CA GLY A 192 -8.28 15.74 -6.41
C GLY A 192 -7.28 16.54 -5.57
N ALA A 193 -6.98 16.12 -4.33
CA ALA A 193 -5.97 16.77 -3.51
C ALA A 193 -4.56 16.53 -4.09
N GLN A 194 -3.64 17.43 -3.77
CA GLN A 194 -2.23 17.27 -4.12
C GLN A 194 -1.66 15.99 -3.50
N VAL A 195 -0.80 15.31 -4.26
CA VAL A 195 -0.01 14.19 -3.75
C VAL A 195 1.25 14.71 -3.08
N VAL A 196 1.48 14.30 -1.85
CA VAL A 196 2.68 14.62 -1.10
C VAL A 196 3.45 13.35 -0.77
N GLU A 197 4.77 13.38 -0.92
CA GLU A 197 5.61 12.35 -0.34
C GLU A 197 5.74 12.57 1.18
N LEU A 198 5.49 11.50 1.93
CA LEU A 198 5.72 11.46 3.37
C LEU A 198 7.18 11.13 3.62
N THR A 199 7.91 12.09 4.19
CA THR A 199 9.27 11.87 4.67
C THR A 199 9.25 11.70 6.19
N PRO A 200 10.28 11.06 6.79
CA PRO A 200 10.29 10.72 8.23
C PRO A 200 10.05 11.90 9.19
N ASN A 201 10.23 13.14 8.74
CA ASN A 201 10.12 14.36 9.57
C ASN A 201 9.03 15.33 9.10
N LYS A 202 8.17 14.95 8.15
CA LYS A 202 7.12 15.85 7.63
C LYS A 202 5.79 15.56 8.31
N GLU A 203 5.24 16.57 8.97
CA GLU A 203 3.88 16.52 9.52
C GLU A 203 2.85 16.25 8.40
N ILE A 204 1.87 15.39 8.68
CA ILE A 204 0.79 15.08 7.74
C ILE A 204 -0.10 16.33 7.61
N PRO A 205 -0.40 16.82 6.39
CA PRO A 205 -1.34 17.92 6.21
C PRO A 205 -2.72 17.52 6.75
N THR A 206 -3.21 18.22 7.78
CA THR A 206 -4.58 18.04 8.28
C THR A 206 -5.56 18.74 7.35
N GLN A 207 -6.60 18.03 6.90
CA GLN A 207 -7.69 18.67 6.14
C GLN A 207 -8.52 19.53 7.09
N LYS A 208 -8.70 20.82 6.76
CA LYS A 208 -9.83 21.58 7.30
C LYS A 208 -11.12 21.03 6.68
N PRO A 209 -12.19 20.82 7.47
CA PRO A 209 -13.46 20.34 6.93
C PRO A 209 -13.99 21.36 5.91
N SER A 210 -14.09 20.95 4.65
CA SER A 210 -14.74 21.76 3.63
C SER A 210 -16.26 21.59 3.77
N SER A 211 -16.90 22.60 4.35
CA SER A 211 -18.34 22.77 4.22
C SER A 211 -18.66 23.13 2.76
N LYS A 212 -19.41 22.26 2.08
CA LYS A 212 -20.43 22.55 1.04
C LYS A 212 -20.70 21.28 0.23
N SER A 213 -21.63 20.45 0.70
CA SER A 213 -22.41 19.61 -0.19
C SER A 213 -23.46 20.48 -0.89
N LYS A 214 -23.26 20.74 -2.18
CA LYS A 214 -24.35 21.09 -3.09
C LYS A 214 -24.25 20.13 -4.27
N GLY A 215 -25.38 19.49 -4.54
CA GLY A 215 -25.46 18.22 -5.23
C GLY A 215 -25.05 18.26 -6.70
N LEU A 216 -24.87 17.05 -7.23
CA LEU A 216 -24.96 16.82 -8.65
C LEU A 216 -25.67 15.49 -8.88
N LEU A 217 -27.00 15.59 -8.96
CA LEU A 217 -27.86 14.62 -9.60
C LEU A 217 -27.77 14.91 -11.10
N GLY A 218 -27.33 13.93 -11.90
CA GLY A 218 -27.42 14.02 -13.37
C GLY A 218 -26.24 13.41 -14.09
N PHE A 219 -26.45 12.22 -14.64
CA PHE A 219 -26.22 11.82 -16.03
C PHE A 219 -26.09 10.30 -16.10
N LEU A 220 -27.25 9.62 -16.09
CA LEU A 220 -27.41 8.29 -16.64
C LEU A 220 -27.97 8.45 -18.05
N THR A 221 -27.15 8.24 -19.08
CA THR A 221 -27.61 7.70 -20.37
C THR A 221 -26.41 7.23 -21.21
N GLY A 222 -26.37 5.92 -21.47
CA GLY A 222 -26.03 5.37 -22.79
C GLY A 222 -24.57 5.24 -23.19
N ALA A 223 -24.05 4.00 -23.14
CA ALA A 223 -23.46 3.32 -24.32
C ALA A 223 -23.13 1.87 -23.96
N ARG A 224 -23.72 0.93 -24.72
CA ARG A 224 -23.25 -0.45 -24.88
C ARG A 224 -21.98 -0.41 -25.72
N GLU A 225 -20.97 -1.21 -25.40
CA GLU A 225 -20.36 -2.19 -26.30
C GLU A 225 -19.19 -2.95 -25.66
N ASP A 226 -19.23 -4.25 -25.92
CA ASP A 226 -18.17 -5.23 -26.13
C ASP A 226 -17.16 -5.60 -25.03
N THR A 227 -17.46 -6.76 -24.46
CA THR A 227 -16.58 -7.67 -23.76
C THR A 227 -15.38 -8.10 -24.61
N SER A 228 -14.18 -7.81 -24.14
CA SER A 228 -13.01 -8.63 -24.47
C SER A 228 -12.20 -8.93 -23.20
N THR A 229 -12.37 -10.16 -22.72
CA THR A 229 -11.52 -10.78 -21.71
C THR A 229 -10.21 -11.18 -22.36
N GLN A 230 -9.11 -10.51 -22.02
CA GLN A 230 -7.76 -11.04 -22.23
C GLN A 230 -6.97 -10.97 -20.94
N LYS A 231 -6.82 -12.14 -20.31
CA LYS A 231 -5.94 -12.41 -19.18
C LYS A 231 -4.57 -12.79 -19.75
N PRO A 232 -3.48 -12.06 -19.50
CA PRO A 232 -2.17 -12.55 -19.87
C PRO A 232 -1.73 -13.62 -18.87
N SER A 233 -1.43 -14.81 -19.39
CA SER A 233 -0.73 -15.88 -18.69
C SER A 233 0.76 -15.57 -18.63
N SER A 234 1.35 -15.47 -17.45
CA SER A 234 2.80 -15.61 -17.27
C SER A 234 3.08 -16.64 -16.16
N LYS A 235 4.12 -17.44 -16.41
CA LYS A 235 4.52 -18.60 -15.62
C LYS A 235 5.08 -18.17 -14.27
N SER A 236 4.61 -18.86 -13.23
CA SER A 236 4.95 -18.68 -11.83
C SER A 236 6.45 -18.80 -11.52
N LYS A 237 7.01 -17.73 -10.95
CA LYS A 237 7.98 -17.83 -9.85
C LYS A 237 7.24 -17.39 -8.59
N GLY A 238 7.47 -18.08 -7.47
CA GLY A 238 6.65 -18.06 -6.24
C GLY A 238 6.04 -16.69 -5.90
N PHE A 239 4.73 -16.57 -6.10
CA PHE A 239 3.97 -15.37 -5.80
C PHE A 239 3.71 -15.33 -4.29
N LEU A 240 4.31 -14.37 -3.59
CA LEU A 240 3.91 -14.04 -2.24
C LEU A 240 2.52 -13.39 -2.33
N GLY A 241 1.49 -14.04 -1.77
CA GLY A 241 0.13 -13.49 -1.76
C GLY A 241 0.04 -12.14 -1.04
N PHE A 242 -1.11 -11.48 -1.11
CA PHE A 242 -1.32 -10.19 -0.45
C PHE A 242 -0.95 -10.24 1.04
N LEU A 243 -0.13 -9.29 1.46
CA LEU A 243 0.31 -9.10 2.84
C LEU A 243 -0.41 -7.91 3.45
N ARG A 244 -0.70 -8.02 4.75
CA ARG A 244 -1.36 -6.98 5.53
C ARG A 244 -0.34 -5.94 5.97
N GLY A 245 -0.39 -4.72 5.44
CA GLY A 245 0.36 -3.56 5.94
C GLY A 245 -0.29 -2.97 7.20
N GLY A 246 0.31 -1.96 7.84
CA GLY A 246 -0.42 -1.12 8.80
C GLY A 246 -0.81 -1.78 10.13
N ARG A 247 -1.29 -0.98 11.09
CA ARG A 247 -1.64 -1.41 12.45
C ARG A 247 -3.15 -1.60 12.66
N ASN A 248 -3.53 -2.79 13.15
CA ASN A 248 -4.53 -2.92 14.21
C ASN A 248 -4.08 -4.08 15.11
N GLU A 249 -3.62 -3.76 16.31
CA GLU A 249 -3.56 -4.72 17.42
C GLU A 249 -4.80 -4.43 18.24
N ASN A 250 -5.65 -5.43 18.43
CA ASN A 250 -6.75 -5.32 19.38
C ASN A 250 -6.19 -4.89 20.74
N SER A 251 -6.81 -3.83 21.28
CA SER A 251 -7.00 -3.50 22.71
C SER A 251 -5.78 -3.54 23.61
#